data_AF-A0A139ILB8-F1
#
_entry.id   AF-A0A139ILB8-F1
#
_cell.length_a   1.000
_cell.length_b   1.000
_cell.length_c   1.000
_cell.angle_alpha   90.00
_cell.angle_beta   90.00
_cell.angle_gamma   90.00
#
_symmetry.space_group_name_H-M   'P 1'
#
loop_
_entity.id
_entity.type
_entity.pdbx_description
1 polymer ?
#
loop_
_entity_poly.entity_id
_entity_poly.type
_entity_poly.pdbx_seq_one_letter_code
_entity_poly.pdbx_strand_id
1 'polypeptide(L)'
;MLFRNSVILVAVGVFIMIINACTIVRWGRRRVMLISGLLLCGIVQLIIAAIYDAMPTNESVPKAVIGLSVVYIIGYNGMISSYAWASGGELPSQRLRSYTFGMAAAVGVFGTWLATFTAPYFINPASLNWGPRNGYIWAPSCFLTAVWVGFYLPEVKGRTLEEVDEMFAARLPARKFRKYQCIGMTRHDTSPSEKDEKEAVETIERVSVDQKGASKVAETIVNPL
;
A
#
# COMPACT_ATOMS: atom_id res chain seq x y z
N MET A 1 -0.94 -36.33 15.54
CA MET A 1 -1.91 -35.35 15.00
C MET A 1 -1.29 -34.00 14.69
N LEU A 2 -0.41 -33.44 15.55
CA LEU A 2 0.24 -32.14 15.36
C LEU A 2 0.96 -32.01 14.01
N PHE A 3 1.79 -32.99 13.61
CA PHE A 3 2.52 -32.95 12.35
C PHE A 3 1.62 -32.81 11.12
N ARG A 4 0.54 -33.62 11.04
CA ARG A 4 -0.43 -33.58 9.93
C ARG A 4 -1.10 -32.20 9.82
N ASN A 5 -1.49 -31.62 10.96
CA ASN A 5 -2.14 -30.30 10.97
C ASN A 5 -1.16 -29.20 10.50
N SER A 6 0.10 -29.26 10.92
CA SER A 6 1.12 -28.31 10.48
C SER A 6 1.39 -28.41 8.97
N VAL A 7 1.47 -29.62 8.42
CA VAL A 7 1.69 -29.82 6.97
C VAL A 7 0.53 -29.24 6.15
N ILE A 8 -0.71 -29.46 6.58
CA ILE A 8 -1.90 -28.90 5.90
C ILE A 8 -1.85 -27.37 5.89
N LEU A 9 -1.56 -26.75 7.03
CA LEU A 9 -1.50 -25.28 7.14
C LEU A 9 -0.42 -24.68 6.25
N VAL A 10 0.77 -25.31 6.19
CA VAL A 10 1.88 -24.86 5.34
C VAL A 10 1.55 -25.04 3.85
N ALA A 11 1.02 -26.20 3.46
CA ALA A 11 0.67 -26.47 2.06
C ALA A 11 -0.38 -25.50 1.52
N VAL A 12 -1.43 -25.23 2.32
CA VAL A 12 -2.47 -24.25 1.96
C VAL A 12 -1.87 -22.84 1.88
N GLY A 13 -1.00 -22.47 2.82
CA GLY A 13 -0.29 -21.19 2.79
C GLY A 13 0.51 -20.97 1.51
N VAL A 14 1.28 -21.96 1.07
CA VAL A 14 2.08 -21.89 -0.17
C VAL A 14 1.18 -21.73 -1.41
N PHE A 15 0.10 -22.51 -1.50
CA PHE A 15 -0.82 -22.42 -2.63
C PHE A 15 -1.46 -21.03 -2.76
N ILE A 16 -1.84 -20.43 -1.63
CA ILE A 16 -2.44 -19.09 -1.60
C ILE A 16 -1.42 -18.01 -1.95
N MET A 17 -0.15 -18.17 -1.54
CA MET A 17 0.91 -17.25 -1.95
C MET A 17 1.08 -17.19 -3.47
N ILE A 18 0.98 -18.35 -4.15
CA ILE A 18 1.05 -18.42 -5.62
C ILE A 18 -0.13 -17.69 -6.26
N ILE A 19 -1.36 -17.91 -5.77
CA ILE A 19 -2.56 -17.21 -6.26
C ILE A 19 -2.47 -15.70 -6.02
N ASN A 20 -1.97 -15.31 -4.85
CA ASN A 20 -1.82 -13.91 -4.49
C ASN A 20 -0.79 -13.19 -5.37
N ALA A 21 0.33 -13.85 -5.70
CA ALA A 21 1.32 -13.30 -6.62
C ALA A 21 0.69 -12.95 -7.98
N CYS A 22 -0.22 -13.78 -8.50
CA CYS A 22 -0.98 -13.48 -9.72
C CYS A 22 -2.01 -12.36 -9.53
N THR A 23 -2.62 -12.27 -8.35
CA THR A 23 -3.71 -11.31 -8.04
C THR A 23 -3.19 -9.88 -7.80
N ILE A 24 -2.00 -9.75 -7.20
CA ILE A 24 -1.34 -8.47 -6.90
C ILE A 24 -1.20 -7.60 -8.15
N VAL A 25 -0.87 -8.22 -9.29
CA VAL A 25 -0.65 -7.52 -10.57
C VAL A 25 -1.95 -6.89 -11.11
N ARG A 26 -3.11 -7.50 -10.83
CA ARG A 26 -4.42 -7.06 -11.38
C ARG A 26 -5.17 -6.11 -10.44
N TRP A 27 -5.16 -6.36 -9.14
CA TRP A 27 -6.04 -5.70 -8.16
C TRP A 27 -5.30 -4.86 -7.11
N GLY A 28 -4.27 -4.12 -7.52
CA GLY A 28 -3.34 -3.41 -6.61
C GLY A 28 -3.88 -2.24 -5.76
N ARG A 29 -5.07 -2.28 -5.15
CA ARG A 29 -5.46 -1.32 -4.10
C ARG A 29 -4.82 -1.72 -2.77
N ARG A 30 -3.52 -1.42 -2.63
CA ARG A 30 -2.66 -1.90 -1.53
C ARG A 30 -3.16 -1.51 -0.15
N ARG A 31 -3.57 -0.26 0.03
CA ARG A 31 -4.09 0.23 1.32
C ARG A 31 -5.35 -0.54 1.72
N VAL A 32 -6.26 -0.77 0.78
CA VAL A 32 -7.52 -1.47 1.04
C VAL A 32 -7.27 -2.94 1.36
N MET A 33 -6.40 -3.61 0.60
CA MET A 33 -6.01 -5.02 0.84
C MET A 33 -5.35 -5.22 2.21
N LEU A 34 -4.44 -4.33 2.60
CA LEU A 34 -3.78 -4.40 3.91
C LEU A 34 -4.78 -4.18 5.06
N ILE A 35 -5.66 -3.20 4.95
CA ILE A 35 -6.69 -2.94 5.96
C ILE A 35 -7.68 -4.12 6.03
N SER A 36 -8.17 -4.61 4.89
CA SER A 36 -9.09 -5.75 4.88
C SER A 36 -8.45 -7.02 5.42
N GLY A 37 -7.18 -7.26 5.11
CA GLY A 37 -6.41 -8.38 5.63
C GLY A 37 -6.21 -8.30 7.15
N LEU A 38 -5.80 -7.13 7.67
CA LEU A 38 -5.60 -6.92 9.11
C LEU A 38 -6.92 -7.04 9.89
N LEU A 39 -8.03 -6.53 9.34
CA LEU A 39 -9.36 -6.68 9.94
C LEU A 39 -9.82 -8.14 9.91
N LEU A 40 -9.64 -8.85 8.79
CA LEU A 40 -9.99 -10.27 8.67
C LEU A 40 -9.22 -11.11 9.69
N CYS A 41 -7.90 -10.93 9.76
CA CYS A 41 -7.04 -11.64 10.70
C CYS A 41 -7.41 -11.31 12.16
N GLY A 42 -7.67 -10.05 12.49
CA GLY A 42 -8.09 -9.63 13.82
C GLY A 42 -9.44 -10.22 14.24
N ILE A 43 -10.43 -10.21 13.36
CA ILE A 43 -11.76 -10.80 13.60
C ILE A 43 -11.65 -12.32 13.79
N VAL A 44 -10.91 -13.01 12.93
CA VAL A 44 -10.73 -14.47 13.02
C VAL A 44 -10.03 -14.85 14.32
N GLN A 45 -9.02 -14.09 14.76
CA GLN A 45 -8.36 -14.32 16.06
C GLN A 45 -9.30 -14.11 17.25
N LEU A 46 -10.18 -13.10 17.22
CA LEU A 46 -11.21 -12.92 18.25
C LEU A 46 -12.19 -14.09 18.28
N ILE A 47 -12.63 -14.58 17.12
CA ILE A 47 -13.55 -15.71 17.02
C ILE A 47 -12.91 -16.98 17.59
N ILE A 48 -11.64 -17.25 17.26
CA ILE A 48 -10.89 -18.40 17.81
C ILE A 48 -10.83 -18.31 19.34
N ALA A 49 -10.53 -17.13 19.88
CA ALA A 49 -10.42 -16.93 21.32
C ALA A 49 -11.77 -17.07 22.04
N ALA A 50 -12.86 -16.55 21.44
CA ALA A 50 -14.22 -16.66 21.98
C ALA A 50 -14.76 -18.10 21.96
N ILE A 51 -14.51 -18.86 20.90
CA ILE A 51 -14.91 -20.29 20.82
C ILE A 51 -14.20 -21.11 21.89
N TYR A 52 -12.92 -20.80 22.16
CA TYR A 52 -12.14 -21.51 23.17
C TYR A 52 -12.61 -21.20 24.61
N ASP A 53 -13.11 -19.99 24.87
CA ASP A 53 -13.67 -19.62 26.17
C ASP A 53 -15.07 -20.20 26.42
N ALA A 54 -15.91 -20.24 25.38
CA ALA A 54 -17.30 -20.67 25.50
C ALA A 54 -17.49 -22.19 25.69
N MET A 55 -16.56 -23.02 25.19
CA MET A 55 -16.72 -24.49 25.21
C MET A 55 -15.38 -25.23 25.44
N PRO A 56 -14.83 -25.26 26.66
CA PRO A 56 -13.52 -25.87 26.92
C PRO A 56 -13.48 -27.41 26.81
N THR A 57 -14.62 -28.11 26.88
CA THR A 57 -14.69 -29.58 27.02
C THR A 57 -15.16 -30.31 25.75
N ASN A 58 -15.52 -29.59 24.69
CA ASN A 58 -16.06 -30.21 23.47
C ASN A 58 -14.94 -30.64 22.50
N GLU A 59 -14.95 -31.91 22.07
CA GLU A 59 -14.00 -32.44 21.08
C GLU A 59 -14.07 -31.75 19.70
N SER A 60 -15.16 -31.02 19.43
CA SER A 60 -15.36 -30.25 18.19
C SER A 60 -14.54 -28.95 18.13
N VAL A 61 -14.15 -28.40 19.28
CA VAL A 61 -13.42 -27.12 19.40
C VAL A 61 -12.07 -27.14 18.67
N PRO A 62 -11.17 -28.13 18.88
CA PRO A 62 -9.90 -28.16 18.16
C PRO A 62 -10.07 -28.26 16.63
N LYS A 63 -11.12 -28.93 16.14
CA LYS A 63 -11.41 -28.99 14.70
C LYS A 63 -11.84 -27.62 14.15
N ALA A 64 -12.69 -26.89 14.88
CA ALA A 64 -13.09 -25.54 14.51
C ALA A 64 -11.91 -24.55 14.52
N VAL A 65 -11.03 -24.64 15.51
CA VAL A 65 -9.81 -23.81 15.59
C VAL A 65 -8.89 -24.04 14.40
N ILE A 66 -8.72 -25.29 13.94
CA ILE A 66 -7.91 -25.60 12.75
C ILE A 66 -8.54 -24.99 11.49
N GLY A 67 -9.86 -25.12 11.32
CA GLY A 67 -10.57 -24.53 10.18
C GLY A 67 -10.44 -23.00 10.13
N LEU A 68 -10.58 -22.33 11.27
CA LEU A 68 -10.38 -20.88 11.37
C LEU A 68 -8.92 -20.47 11.18
N SER A 69 -7.97 -21.30 11.61
CA SER A 69 -6.54 -21.06 11.37
C SER A 69 -6.19 -21.10 9.89
N VAL A 70 -6.88 -21.93 9.10
CA VAL A 70 -6.73 -21.91 7.63
C VAL A 70 -7.16 -20.55 7.08
N VAL A 71 -8.36 -20.05 7.46
CA VAL A 71 -8.86 -18.72 7.03
C VAL A 71 -7.89 -17.61 7.43
N TYR A 72 -7.33 -17.68 8.63
CA TYR A 72 -6.29 -16.76 9.08
C TYR A 72 -5.05 -16.79 8.17
N ILE A 73 -4.55 -17.97 7.81
CA ILE A 73 -3.40 -18.13 6.91
C ILE A 73 -3.70 -17.55 5.52
N ILE A 74 -4.93 -17.70 5.03
CA ILE A 74 -5.38 -17.12 3.75
C ILE A 74 -5.27 -15.60 3.81
N GLY A 75 -5.85 -14.98 4.83
CA GLY A 75 -5.81 -13.52 5.02
C GLY A 75 -4.39 -13.00 5.22
N TYR A 76 -3.59 -13.69 6.04
CA TYR A 76 -2.26 -13.24 6.39
C TYR A 76 -1.27 -13.34 5.22
N ASN A 77 -1.18 -14.50 4.57
CA ASN A 77 -0.26 -14.68 3.45
C ASN A 77 -0.77 -14.00 2.18
N GLY A 78 -2.09 -13.98 1.98
CA GLY A 78 -2.73 -13.40 0.79
C GLY A 78 -2.86 -11.88 0.83
N MET A 79 -2.99 -11.24 1.98
CA MET A 79 -3.28 -9.78 2.03
C MET A 79 -2.28 -8.97 2.84
N ILE A 80 -1.60 -9.57 3.81
CA ILE A 80 -0.70 -8.83 4.71
C ILE A 80 0.74 -9.00 4.28
N SER A 81 1.24 -10.25 4.23
CA SER A 81 2.66 -10.55 4.06
C SER A 81 3.22 -9.94 2.76
N SER A 82 2.71 -10.35 1.59
CA SER A 82 3.22 -9.88 0.30
C SER A 82 3.14 -8.36 0.12
N TYR A 83 2.07 -7.74 0.64
CA TYR A 83 1.85 -6.30 0.50
C TYR A 83 2.70 -5.47 1.48
N ALA A 84 2.98 -5.98 2.68
CA ALA A 84 3.88 -5.35 3.63
C ALA A 84 5.29 -5.28 3.06
N TRP A 85 5.81 -6.39 2.55
CA TRP A 85 7.13 -6.45 1.91
C TRP A 85 7.22 -5.57 0.66
N ALA A 86 6.20 -5.59 -0.20
CA ALA A 86 6.14 -4.71 -1.37
C ALA A 86 6.14 -3.22 -0.97
N SER A 87 5.37 -2.84 0.06
CA SER A 87 5.35 -1.47 0.55
C SER A 87 6.68 -1.02 1.15
N GLY A 88 7.38 -1.90 1.88
CA GLY A 88 8.71 -1.61 2.41
C GLY A 88 9.76 -1.40 1.32
N GLY A 89 9.57 -1.96 0.14
CA GLY A 89 10.47 -1.77 -1.01
C GLY A 89 10.22 -0.49 -1.81
N GLU A 90 9.00 0.04 -1.82
CA GLU A 90 8.60 1.14 -2.71
C GLU A 90 8.43 2.49 -2.01
N LEU A 91 8.24 2.49 -0.69
CA LEU A 91 8.15 3.72 0.10
C LEU A 91 9.48 4.42 0.36
N PRO A 92 10.62 3.73 0.58
CA PRO A 92 11.86 4.44 0.89
C PRO A 92 12.55 4.95 -0.37
N SER A 93 13.16 6.14 -0.26
CA SER A 93 13.94 6.73 -1.35
C SER A 93 15.09 5.83 -1.76
N GLN A 94 15.45 5.84 -3.05
CA GLN A 94 16.41 4.89 -3.62
C GLN A 94 17.79 4.94 -2.93
N ARG A 95 18.17 6.11 -2.40
CA ARG A 95 19.44 6.33 -1.68
C ARG A 95 19.41 5.82 -0.23
N LEU A 96 18.26 5.87 0.46
CA LEU A 96 18.10 5.43 1.86
C LEU A 96 17.35 4.09 1.99
N ARG A 97 17.05 3.44 0.87
CA ARG A 97 16.26 2.20 0.82
C ARG A 97 16.86 1.09 1.66
N SER A 98 18.17 0.87 1.58
CA SER A 98 18.86 -0.17 2.36
C SER A 98 18.73 0.08 3.87
N TYR A 99 18.97 1.32 4.33
CA TYR A 99 18.89 1.67 5.74
C TYR A 99 17.46 1.58 6.29
N THR A 100 16.49 2.13 5.56
CA THR A 100 15.09 2.15 5.99
C THR A 100 14.49 0.74 5.99
N PHE A 101 14.74 -0.02 4.93
CA PHE A 101 14.29 -1.41 4.84
C PHE A 101 14.99 -2.29 5.87
N GLY A 102 16.29 -2.08 6.12
CA GLY A 102 17.04 -2.79 7.15
C GLY A 102 16.47 -2.57 8.55
N MET A 103 16.16 -1.31 8.91
CA MET A 103 15.50 -1.02 10.20
C MET A 103 14.10 -1.63 10.27
N ALA A 104 13.29 -1.51 9.22
CA ALA A 104 11.96 -2.10 9.18
C ALA A 104 12.00 -3.63 9.33
N ALA A 105 12.93 -4.28 8.64
CA ALA A 105 13.15 -5.72 8.73
C ALA A 105 13.63 -6.12 10.13
N ALA A 106 14.55 -5.36 10.74
CA ALA A 106 15.03 -5.63 12.10
C ALA A 106 13.88 -5.57 13.12
N VAL A 107 13.01 -4.55 13.04
CA VAL A 107 11.81 -4.45 13.89
C VAL A 107 10.84 -5.61 13.64
N GLY A 108 10.64 -6.01 12.39
CA GLY A 108 9.78 -7.15 12.05
C GLY A 108 10.32 -8.50 12.56
N VAL A 109 11.63 -8.72 12.44
CA VAL A 109 12.30 -9.92 12.98
C VAL A 109 12.26 -9.91 14.51
N PHE A 110 12.45 -8.76 15.15
CA PHE A 110 12.31 -8.62 16.60
C PHE A 110 10.89 -8.96 17.07
N GLY A 111 9.85 -8.49 16.37
CA GLY A 111 8.46 -8.86 16.67
C GLY A 111 8.20 -10.36 16.49
N THR A 112 8.77 -10.97 15.45
CA THR A 112 8.69 -12.42 15.22
C THR A 112 9.39 -13.21 16.33
N TRP A 113 10.56 -12.74 16.77
CA TRP A 113 11.29 -13.32 17.88
C TRP A 113 10.48 -13.23 19.18
N LEU A 114 9.88 -12.07 19.48
CA LEU A 114 9.02 -11.90 20.66
C LEU A 114 7.80 -12.84 20.64
N ALA A 115 7.16 -13.00 19.48
CA ALA A 115 6.05 -13.94 19.31
C ALA A 115 6.49 -15.39 19.54
N THR A 116 7.66 -15.78 19.01
CA THR A 116 8.22 -17.13 19.18
C THR A 116 8.68 -17.39 20.61
N PHE A 117 9.23 -16.37 21.27
CA PHE A 117 9.65 -16.44 22.67
C PHE A 117 8.45 -16.56 23.61
N THR A 118 7.35 -15.85 23.34
CA THR A 118 6.13 -15.90 24.17
C THR A 118 5.27 -17.13 23.91
N ALA A 119 5.34 -17.75 22.72
CA ALA A 119 4.59 -18.95 22.35
C ALA A 119 4.66 -20.10 23.38
N PRO A 120 5.83 -20.55 23.87
CA PRO A 120 5.91 -21.62 24.87
C PRO A 120 5.34 -21.21 26.24
N TYR A 121 5.39 -19.92 26.61
CA TYR A 121 4.81 -19.43 27.87
C TYR A 121 3.27 -19.50 27.88
N PHE A 122 2.62 -19.38 26.71
CA PHE A 122 1.17 -19.53 26.59
C PHE A 122 0.70 -21.00 26.63
N ILE A 123 1.56 -21.92 26.23
CA ILE A 123 1.26 -23.36 26.12
C ILE A 123 1.57 -24.11 27.43
N ASN A 124 2.54 -23.63 28.21
CA ASN A 124 2.95 -24.34 29.43
C ASN A 124 1.84 -24.30 30.51
N PRO A 125 1.36 -25.46 31.01
CA PRO A 125 0.31 -25.54 32.03
C PRO A 125 0.75 -25.04 33.42
N ALA A 126 2.06 -24.81 33.66
CA ALA A 126 2.57 -24.35 34.96
C ALA A 126 2.53 -22.83 35.18
N SER A 127 2.23 -22.02 34.14
CA SER A 127 2.27 -20.55 34.21
C SER A 127 0.90 -19.89 34.06
N LEU A 128 0.33 -19.86 32.85
CA LEU A 128 -0.93 -19.14 32.57
C LEU A 128 -2.05 -20.03 32.03
N ASN A 129 -1.79 -21.21 31.45
CA ASN A 129 -2.84 -22.08 30.90
C ASN A 129 -3.80 -21.36 29.91
N TRP A 130 -3.28 -20.39 29.15
CA TRP A 130 -4.09 -19.53 28.28
C TRP A 130 -4.33 -20.12 26.89
N GLY A 131 -3.52 -21.08 26.42
CA GLY A 131 -3.79 -21.77 25.15
C GLY A 131 -4.16 -20.82 23.99
N PRO A 132 -5.23 -21.08 23.22
CA PRO A 132 -5.75 -20.20 22.16
C PRO A 132 -6.28 -18.82 22.63
N ARG A 133 -6.43 -18.55 23.93
CA ARG A 133 -6.88 -17.23 24.45
C ARG A 133 -5.87 -16.11 24.16
N ASN A 134 -4.65 -16.47 23.77
CA ASN A 134 -3.66 -15.53 23.19
C ASN A 134 -4.31 -14.61 22.14
N GLY A 135 -5.28 -15.09 21.35
CA GLY A 135 -5.98 -14.30 20.33
C GLY A 135 -6.59 -12.99 20.84
N TYR A 136 -6.94 -12.88 22.13
CA TYR A 136 -7.43 -11.61 22.71
C TYR A 136 -6.36 -10.51 22.81
N ILE A 137 -5.07 -10.86 22.88
CA ILE A 137 -3.97 -9.89 22.93
C ILE A 137 -3.59 -9.46 21.51
N TRP A 138 -3.55 -10.41 20.58
CA TRP A 138 -3.09 -10.15 19.21
C TRP A 138 -4.15 -9.49 18.34
N ALA A 139 -5.43 -9.82 18.54
CA ALA A 139 -6.52 -9.18 17.80
C ALA A 139 -6.54 -7.64 17.89
N PRO A 140 -6.54 -7.01 19.08
CA PRO A 140 -6.54 -5.54 19.17
C PRO A 140 -5.27 -4.92 18.57
N SER A 141 -4.13 -5.62 18.61
CA SER A 141 -2.91 -5.19 17.93
C SER A 141 -3.08 -5.14 16.40
N CYS A 142 -3.82 -6.10 15.81
CA CYS A 142 -4.18 -6.09 14.40
C CYS A 142 -5.10 -4.91 14.04
N PHE A 143 -6.11 -4.62 14.87
CA PHE A 143 -7.00 -3.47 14.67
C PHE A 143 -6.26 -2.13 14.78
N LEU A 144 -5.40 -1.98 15.78
CA LEU A 144 -4.58 -0.78 15.95
C LEU A 144 -3.66 -0.57 14.73
N THR A 145 -3.06 -1.65 14.25
CA THR A 145 -2.23 -1.62 13.04
C THR A 145 -3.07 -1.27 11.80
N ALA A 146 -4.29 -1.78 11.67
CA ALA A 146 -5.19 -1.44 10.56
C ALA A 146 -5.54 0.05 10.56
N VAL A 147 -5.80 0.63 11.73
CA VAL A 147 -6.03 2.07 11.89
C VAL A 147 -4.77 2.84 11.50
N TRP A 148 -3.61 2.46 12.02
CA TRP A 148 -2.34 3.11 11.68
C TRP A 148 -2.06 3.08 10.17
N VAL A 149 -2.26 1.94 9.52
CA VAL A 149 -2.16 1.80 8.06
C VAL A 149 -3.14 2.73 7.34
N GLY A 150 -4.37 2.89 7.84
CA GLY A 150 -5.35 3.81 7.28
C GLY A 150 -4.97 5.30 7.35
N PHE A 151 -4.23 5.71 8.39
CA PHE A 151 -3.81 7.10 8.57
C PHE A 151 -2.45 7.42 7.93
N TYR A 152 -1.46 6.53 8.09
CA TYR A 152 -0.06 6.81 7.80
C TYR A 152 0.45 6.19 6.50
N LEU A 153 -0.16 5.13 5.97
CA LEU A 153 0.36 4.46 4.76
C LEU A 153 -0.16 5.15 3.50
N PRO A 154 0.64 5.93 2.73
CA PRO A 154 0.19 6.55 1.48
C PRO A 154 -0.13 5.49 0.41
N GLU A 155 -1.10 5.78 -0.47
CA GLU A 155 -1.42 4.89 -1.59
C GLU A 155 -0.54 5.26 -2.80
N VAL A 156 0.46 4.42 -3.09
CA VAL A 156 1.47 4.63 -4.17
C VAL A 156 1.17 3.83 -5.45
N LYS A 157 -0.05 3.32 -5.62
CA LYS A 157 -0.38 2.47 -6.77
C LYS A 157 -0.25 3.23 -8.09
N GLY A 158 0.56 2.71 -9.01
CA GLY A 158 0.66 3.19 -10.40
C GLY A 158 1.54 4.43 -10.57
N ARG A 159 2.41 4.72 -9.61
CA ARG A 159 3.41 5.79 -9.69
C ARG A 159 4.80 5.21 -9.83
N THR A 160 5.68 5.92 -10.55
CA THR A 160 7.11 5.54 -10.62
C THR A 160 7.80 5.85 -9.30
N LEU A 161 8.94 5.19 -9.03
CA LEU A 161 9.73 5.43 -7.82
C LEU A 161 10.19 6.89 -7.73
N GLU A 162 10.42 7.54 -8.87
CA GLU A 162 10.84 8.93 -8.99
C GLU A 162 9.70 9.90 -8.61
N GLU A 163 8.47 9.63 -9.07
CA GLU A 163 7.28 10.39 -8.68
C GLU A 163 7.01 10.29 -7.17
N VAL A 164 7.29 9.11 -6.58
CA VAL A 164 7.15 8.88 -5.15
C VAL A 164 8.15 9.72 -4.35
N ASP A 165 9.41 9.79 -4.80
CA ASP A 165 10.43 10.64 -4.17
C ASP A 165 10.07 12.13 -4.26
N GLU A 166 9.48 12.60 -5.37
CA GLU A 166 9.00 13.98 -5.51
C GLU A 166 7.89 14.30 -4.49
N MET A 167 6.95 13.37 -4.29
CA MET A 167 5.86 13.55 -3.30
C MET A 167 6.38 13.58 -1.87
N PHE A 168 7.42 12.80 -1.55
CA PHE A 168 8.07 12.86 -0.24
C PHE A 168 8.84 14.16 -0.04
N ALA A 169 9.52 14.67 -1.08
CA ALA A 169 10.18 15.99 -1.05
C ALA A 169 9.18 17.14 -0.85
N ALA A 170 7.99 17.04 -1.45
CA ALA A 170 6.88 17.98 -1.27
C ALA A 170 6.18 17.90 0.11
N ARG A 171 6.63 17.00 1.01
CA ARG A 171 6.08 16.79 2.38
C ARG A 171 4.55 16.67 2.42
N LEU A 172 3.97 15.97 1.46
CA LEU A 172 2.52 15.83 1.39
C LEU A 172 2.02 14.91 2.51
N PRO A 173 0.85 15.18 3.09
CA PRO A 173 0.21 14.23 4.01
C PRO A 173 -0.22 12.98 3.24
N ALA A 174 -0.09 11.79 3.84
CA ALA A 174 -0.34 10.48 3.24
C ALA A 174 -1.74 10.30 2.57
N ARG A 175 -2.69 11.19 2.87
CA ARG A 175 -4.03 11.24 2.27
C ARG A 175 -4.12 12.06 0.98
N LYS A 176 -3.20 12.98 0.73
CA LYS A 176 -3.17 13.86 -0.45
C LYS A 176 -2.32 13.31 -1.61
N PHE A 177 -1.53 12.24 -1.37
CA PHE A 177 -0.77 11.53 -2.42
C PHE A 177 -1.64 11.17 -3.64
N ARG A 178 -2.93 10.85 -3.44
CA ARG A 178 -3.86 10.51 -4.53
C ARG A 178 -4.17 11.69 -5.46
N LYS A 179 -4.14 12.93 -4.97
CA LYS A 179 -4.52 14.14 -5.74
C LYS A 179 -3.32 14.92 -6.27
N TYR A 180 -2.10 14.53 -5.89
CA TYR A 180 -0.90 15.23 -6.34
C TYR A 180 -0.49 14.73 -7.72
N GLN A 181 -0.26 15.68 -8.63
CA GLN A 181 0.36 15.41 -9.92
C GLN A 181 1.84 15.74 -9.78
N CYS A 182 2.68 14.72 -9.87
CA CYS A 182 4.13 14.88 -9.89
C CYS A 182 4.53 15.60 -11.19
N ILE A 183 5.47 16.53 -11.08
CA ILE A 183 5.92 17.40 -12.17
C ILE A 183 7.17 16.80 -12.86
N GLY A 184 7.73 15.72 -12.31
CA GLY A 184 8.93 15.04 -12.78
C GLY A 184 8.84 14.41 -14.18
N MET A 185 9.44 15.12 -15.14
CA MET A 185 9.89 14.68 -16.47
C MET A 185 8.84 14.44 -17.57
N THR A 186 7.68 15.11 -17.53
CA THR A 186 6.92 15.45 -18.76
C THR A 186 7.13 16.91 -19.14
N ARG A 187 8.37 17.40 -19.02
CA ARG A 187 8.79 18.72 -19.49
C ARG A 187 10.11 18.69 -20.25
N HIS A 188 10.31 17.64 -21.04
CA HIS A 188 11.26 17.68 -22.16
C HIS A 188 10.59 17.60 -23.55
N ASP A 189 9.26 17.46 -23.64
CA ASP A 189 8.49 17.61 -24.89
C ASP A 189 7.31 18.58 -24.74
N THR A 190 7.48 19.61 -23.92
CA THR A 190 6.77 20.88 -24.14
C THR A 190 7.79 22.01 -24.12
N SER A 191 8.65 22.05 -25.14
CA SER A 191 8.74 23.31 -25.87
C SER A 191 7.31 23.81 -26.13
N PRO A 192 7.02 25.13 -26.09
CA PRO A 192 5.72 25.61 -26.58
C PRO A 192 5.51 24.90 -27.92
N SER A 193 4.36 24.23 -28.09
CA SER A 193 4.20 23.37 -29.24
C SER A 193 4.53 24.22 -30.47
N GLU A 194 5.33 23.70 -31.41
CA GLU A 194 5.62 24.43 -32.65
C GLU A 194 4.33 24.84 -33.37
N LYS A 195 3.18 24.30 -32.97
CA LYS A 195 1.84 24.74 -33.40
C LYS A 195 1.39 26.01 -32.69
N ASP A 196 1.54 26.13 -31.37
CA ASP A 196 1.17 27.32 -30.59
C ASP A 196 2.10 28.52 -30.89
N GLU A 197 3.41 28.27 -31.11
CA GLU A 197 4.35 29.34 -31.51
C GLU A 197 4.12 29.78 -32.96
N LYS A 198 3.77 28.85 -33.88
CA LYS A 198 3.38 29.23 -35.25
C LYS A 198 2.03 29.95 -35.30
N GLU A 199 1.04 29.56 -34.50
CA GLU A 199 -0.25 30.27 -34.42
C GLU A 199 -0.09 31.66 -33.81
N ALA A 200 0.74 31.82 -32.77
CA ALA A 200 1.03 33.12 -32.18
C ALA A 200 1.83 34.03 -33.13
N VAL A 201 2.83 33.48 -33.83
CA VAL A 201 3.62 34.24 -34.83
C VAL A 201 2.78 34.61 -36.05
N GLU A 202 1.93 33.71 -36.56
CA GLU A 202 1.04 33.99 -37.69
C GLU A 202 -0.05 35.01 -37.32
N THR A 203 -0.54 35.00 -36.07
CA THR A 203 -1.49 36.01 -35.58
C THR A 203 -0.82 37.38 -35.42
N ILE A 204 0.41 37.44 -34.90
CA ILE A 204 1.17 38.69 -34.77
C ILE A 204 1.54 39.25 -36.15
N GLU A 205 1.91 38.39 -37.10
CA GLU A 205 2.24 38.81 -38.47
C GLU A 205 1.02 39.38 -39.19
N ARG A 206 -0.16 38.74 -39.08
CA ARG A 206 -1.43 39.25 -39.64
C ARG A 206 -1.82 40.60 -39.05
N VAL A 207 -1.69 40.79 -37.74
CA VAL A 207 -1.98 42.09 -37.09
C VAL A 207 -1.00 43.17 -37.53
N SER A 208 0.29 42.84 -37.72
CA SER A 208 1.31 43.79 -38.17
C SER A 208 1.14 44.22 -39.63
N VAL A 209 0.66 43.33 -40.50
CA VAL A 209 0.34 43.64 -41.91
C VAL A 209 -0.89 44.55 -41.99
N ASP A 210 -1.92 44.29 -41.19
CA ASP A 210 -3.14 45.10 -41.14
C ASP A 210 -2.87 46.52 -40.63
N GLN A 211 -2.00 46.65 -39.61
CA GLN A 211 -1.62 47.95 -39.05
C GLN A 211 -0.75 48.78 -40.02
N LYS A 212 0.13 48.13 -40.81
CA LYS A 212 0.89 48.80 -41.88
C LYS A 212 0.01 49.17 -43.08
N GLY A 213 -1.01 48.36 -43.39
CA GLY A 213 -2.03 48.67 -44.40
C GLY A 213 -2.84 49.91 -44.01
N ALA A 214 -3.35 49.95 -42.78
CA ALA A 214 -4.08 51.09 -42.24
C ALA A 214 -3.23 52.37 -42.21
N SER A 215 -1.94 52.27 -41.86
CA SER A 215 -1.01 53.42 -41.86
C SER A 215 -0.75 53.97 -43.27
N LYS A 216 -0.58 53.12 -44.29
CA LYS A 216 -0.39 53.58 -45.69
C LYS A 216 -1.65 54.20 -46.29
N VAL A 217 -2.82 53.66 -45.97
CA VAL A 217 -4.11 54.26 -46.37
C VAL A 217 -4.31 55.61 -45.70
N ALA A 218 -3.95 55.76 -44.42
CA ALA A 218 -3.99 57.04 -43.72
C ALA A 218 -3.02 58.07 -44.33
N GLU A 219 -1.79 57.69 -44.68
CA GLU A 219 -0.83 58.57 -45.37
C GLU A 219 -1.30 59.01 -46.76
N THR A 220 -2.04 58.16 -47.49
CA THR A 220 -2.55 58.46 -48.83
C THR A 220 -3.77 59.39 -48.78
N ILE A 221 -4.56 59.35 -47.70
CA ILE A 221 -5.70 60.26 -47.47
C ILE A 221 -5.23 61.63 -46.96
N VAL A 222 -4.11 61.70 -46.23
CA VAL A 222 -3.57 62.94 -45.67
C VAL A 222 -2.78 63.76 -46.70
N ASN A 223 -2.33 63.17 -47.83
CA ASN A 223 -1.61 63.91 -48.87
C ASN A 223 -2.13 63.59 -50.29
N PRO A 224 -3.31 64.11 -50.68
CA PRO A 224 -3.81 63.98 -52.04
C PRO A 224 -3.29 65.14 -52.89
N LEU A 225 -2.15 64.93 -53.56
CA LEU A 225 -1.55 65.81 -54.59
C LEU A 225 -1.15 67.23 -54.15
#